data_AF-A0A7X4HV26-F1
#
_entry.id   AF-A0A7X4HV26-F1
#
_cell.length_a   1.000
_cell.length_b   1.000
_cell.length_c   1.000
_cell.angle_alpha   90.00
_cell.angle_beta   90.00
_cell.angle_gamma   90.00
#
_symmetry.space_group_name_H-M   'P 1'
#
loop_
_entity.id
_entity.type
_entity.pdbx_description
1 polymer ?
#
loop_
_entity_poly.entity_id
_entity_poly.type
_entity_poly.pdbx_seq_one_letter_code
_entity_poly.pdbx_strand_id
1 'polypeptide(L)'
;MRTTLTLDDDVADFLKEQSRLRGRPFKQVVNEVLRRGMVSGLRGTEPPRFRVEPNRSGLVPGVDPLRLNQLNDQLEVEDFAGESGQ
;
A
#
# COMPACT_ATOMS: atom_id res chain seq x y z
N MET A 1 26.43 -3.66 28.28
CA MET A 1 27.58 -2.75 28.13
C MET A 1 27.17 -1.32 28.46
N ARG A 2 28.07 -0.51 29.04
CA ARG A 2 27.92 0.94 29.21
C ARG A 2 28.70 1.62 28.08
N THR A 3 28.06 2.51 27.35
CA THR A 3 28.65 3.24 26.23
C THR A 3 28.17 4.68 26.32
N THR A 4 29.05 5.63 25.99
CA THR A 4 28.69 7.03 25.81
C THR A 4 28.58 7.29 24.31
N LEU A 5 27.48 7.88 23.88
CA LEU A 5 27.18 8.18 22.48
C LEU A 5 26.82 9.66 22.39
N THR A 6 27.44 10.37 21.46
CA THR A 6 27.01 11.72 21.08
C THR A 6 25.85 11.60 20.09
N LEU A 7 24.77 12.34 20.33
CA LEU A 7 23.58 12.39 19.49
C LEU A 7 23.37 13.83 19.03
N ASP A 8 22.92 14.00 17.80
CA ASP A 8 22.41 15.28 17.32
C ASP A 8 21.14 15.65 18.10
N ASP A 9 20.87 16.95 18.22
CA ASP A 9 19.79 17.48 19.08
C ASP A 9 18.41 16.95 18.65
N ASP A 10 18.16 16.87 17.34
CA ASP A 10 16.92 16.35 16.76
C ASP A 10 16.70 14.86 17.09
N VAL A 11 17.76 14.05 17.01
CA VAL A 11 17.73 12.63 17.37
C VAL A 11 17.49 12.45 18.87
N ALA A 12 18.16 13.24 19.71
CA ALA A 12 17.98 13.20 21.15
C ALA A 12 16.54 13.55 21.55
N ASP A 13 15.96 14.59 20.93
CA ASP A 13 14.61 15.05 21.23
C ASP A 13 13.54 14.07 20.74
N PHE A 14 13.72 13.49 19.54
CA PHE A 14 12.88 12.40 19.07
C PHE A 14 12.86 11.22 20.07
N LEU A 15 14.04 10.79 20.54
CA LEU A 15 14.14 9.65 21.47
C LEU A 15 13.50 9.94 22.84
N LYS A 16 13.63 11.18 23.34
CA LYS A 16 12.97 11.63 24.57
C LYS A 16 11.45 11.64 24.40
N GLU A 17 10.94 12.14 23.29
CA GLU A 17 9.52 12.14 22.99
C GLU A 17 8.95 10.72 22.91
N GLN A 18 9.64 9.82 22.19
CA GLN A 18 9.24 8.42 22.10
C GLN A 18 9.25 7.72 23.47
N SER A 19 10.20 8.06 24.34
CA SER A 19 10.25 7.56 25.71
C SER A 19 9.03 8.03 26.52
N ARG A 20 8.64 9.31 26.40
CA ARG A 20 7.46 9.88 27.06
C ARG A 20 6.17 9.27 26.56
N LEU A 21 5.98 9.21 25.23
CA LEU A 21 4.75 8.68 24.61
C LEU A 21 4.51 7.20 24.94
N ARG A 22 5.59 6.40 25.02
CA ARG A 22 5.49 4.96 25.28
C ARG A 22 5.56 4.61 26.77
N GLY A 23 5.84 5.57 27.65
CA GLY A 23 6.06 5.34 29.08
C GLY A 23 7.22 4.37 29.36
N ARG A 24 8.25 4.34 28.51
CA ARG A 24 9.37 3.38 28.60
C ARG A 24 10.69 4.08 28.87
N PRO A 25 11.63 3.46 29.61
CA PRO A 25 12.92 4.07 29.91
C PRO A 25 13.69 4.45 28.64
N PHE A 26 14.34 5.63 28.66
CA PHE A 26 15.10 6.18 27.53
C PHE A 26 16.09 5.16 26.92
N LYS A 27 16.86 4.45 27.75
CA LYS A 27 17.77 3.37 27.32
C LYS A 27 17.07 2.27 26.52
N GLN A 28 15.85 1.90 26.91
CA GLN A 28 15.10 0.85 26.24
C GLN A 28 14.65 1.31 24.85
N VAL A 29 14.17 2.55 24.76
CA VAL A 29 13.76 3.18 23.50
C VAL A 29 14.94 3.32 22.55
N VAL A 30 16.09 3.83 23.03
CA VAL A 30 17.35 3.95 22.26
C VAL A 30 17.73 2.60 21.66
N ASN A 31 17.80 1.55 22.49
CA ASN A 31 18.22 0.23 22.02
C ASN A 31 17.23 -0.38 21.03
N GLU A 32 15.92 -0.17 21.21
CA GLU A 32 14.90 -0.65 20.28
C GLU A 32 15.02 0.03 18.92
N VAL A 33 15.16 1.36 18.91
CA VAL A 33 15.33 2.14 17.68
C VAL A 33 16.59 1.70 16.94
N LEU A 34 17.73 1.55 17.63
CA LEU A 34 18.97 1.05 17.03
C LEU A 34 18.81 -0.36 16.45
N ARG A 35 18.17 -1.28 17.19
CA ARG A 35 17.92 -2.65 16.69
C ARG A 35 17.04 -2.64 15.44
N ARG A 36 15.99 -1.82 15.43
CA ARG A 36 15.11 -1.67 14.27
C ARG A 36 15.89 -1.13 13.08
N GLY A 37 16.72 -0.11 13.29
CA GLY A 37 17.58 0.49 12.28
C GLY A 37 18.58 -0.50 11.68
N MET A 38 19.18 -1.37 12.50
CA MET A 38 20.07 -2.43 12.01
C MET A 38 19.34 -3.46 11.15
N VAL A 39 18.11 -3.84 11.53
CA VAL A 39 17.31 -4.79 10.73
C VAL A 39 16.84 -4.17 9.42
N SER A 40 16.42 -2.90 9.42
CA SER A 40 15.99 -2.20 8.21
C SER A 40 17.15 -1.87 7.28
N GLY A 41 18.32 -1.50 7.81
CA GLY A 41 19.52 -1.21 7.02
C GLY A 41 20.11 -2.43 6.32
N LEU A 42 19.89 -3.63 6.88
CA LEU A 42 20.25 -4.90 6.23
C LEU A 42 19.27 -5.29 5.11
N ARG A 43 18.06 -4.72 5.11
CA ARG A 43 17.08 -4.87 4.04
C ARG A 43 17.14 -3.65 3.15
N GLY A 44 18.21 -3.54 2.38
CA GLY A 44 18.20 -2.79 1.14
C GLY A 44 17.23 -3.45 0.16
N THR A 45 15.93 -3.37 0.42
CA THR A 45 14.90 -3.82 -0.51
C THR A 45 14.28 -2.57 -1.08
N GLU A 46 14.92 -2.05 -2.13
CA GLU A 46 14.16 -1.37 -3.16
C GLU A 46 12.95 -2.26 -3.49
N PRO A 47 11.71 -1.73 -3.40
CA PRO A 47 10.54 -2.54 -3.70
C PRO A 47 10.70 -3.12 -5.11
N PRO A 48 10.29 -4.38 -5.33
CA PRO A 48 10.41 -4.96 -6.66
C PRO A 48 9.70 -4.07 -7.67
N ARG A 49 10.32 -3.86 -8.83
CA ARG A 49 9.73 -3.06 -9.91
C ARG A 49 8.34 -3.62 -10.21
N PHE A 50 7.34 -2.74 -10.23
CA PHE A 50 5.98 -3.09 -10.60
C PHE A 50 5.95 -3.74 -11.99
N ARG A 51 5.35 -4.92 -12.11
CA ARG A 51 5.23 -5.69 -13.35
C ARG A 51 3.77 -6.08 -13.56
N VAL A 52 3.24 -5.79 -14.75
CA VAL A 52 1.90 -6.21 -15.16
C VAL A 52 2.03 -7.54 -15.89
N GLU A 53 1.34 -8.57 -15.40
CA GLU A 53 1.21 -9.86 -16.08
C GLU A 53 -0.12 -9.88 -16.85
N PRO A 54 -0.12 -9.73 -18.19
CA PRO A 54 -1.34 -9.74 -18.97
C PRO A 54 -1.94 -11.15 -19.01
N ASN A 55 -3.25 -11.25 -18.86
CA ASN A 55 -4.00 -12.49 -19.08
C ASN A 55 -4.77 -12.43 -20.41
N ARG A 56 -5.02 -13.60 -21.01
CA ARG A 56 -5.92 -13.70 -22.17
C ARG A 56 -7.36 -13.47 -21.70
N SER A 57 -7.88 -12.27 -21.89
CA SER A 57 -9.30 -11.95 -21.65
C SER A 57 -10.09 -11.99 -22.95
N GLY A 58 -11.28 -12.60 -22.94
CA GLY A 58 -12.21 -12.58 -24.10
C GLY A 58 -13.00 -11.27 -24.24
N LEU A 59 -12.47 -10.15 -23.71
CA LEU A 59 -13.15 -8.87 -23.73
C LEU A 59 -13.18 -8.29 -25.14
N VAL A 60 -14.35 -7.79 -25.52
CA VAL A 60 -14.59 -7.21 -26.84
C VAL A 60 -14.46 -5.68 -26.75
N PRO A 61 -13.85 -5.01 -27.74
CA PRO A 61 -13.81 -3.55 -27.79
C PRO A 61 -15.21 -2.94 -27.68
N GLY A 62 -15.34 -1.85 -26.92
CA GLY A 62 -16.63 -1.18 -26.70
C GLY A 62 -17.49 -1.76 -25.57
N VAL A 63 -17.11 -2.91 -25.01
CA VAL A 63 -17.77 -3.49 -23.84
C VAL A 63 -16.95 -3.22 -22.58
N ASP A 64 -17.53 -2.49 -21.63
CA ASP A 64 -16.94 -2.30 -20.31
C ASP A 64 -17.27 -3.50 -19.40
N PRO A 65 -16.28 -4.33 -19.01
CA PRO A 65 -16.51 -5.50 -18.16
C PRO A 65 -17.01 -5.15 -16.75
N LEU A 66 -16.86 -3.90 -16.31
CA LEU A 66 -17.35 -3.42 -15.02
C LEU A 66 -18.79 -2.89 -15.08
N ARG A 67 -19.42 -2.88 -16.27
CA ARG A 67 -20.77 -2.34 -16.49
C ARG A 67 -21.66 -3.28 -17.30
N LEU A 68 -21.53 -4.59 -17.10
CA LEU A 68 -22.29 -5.58 -17.86
C LEU A 68 -23.82 -5.49 -17.67
N ASN A 69 -24.28 -4.94 -16.55
CA ASN A 69 -25.71 -4.68 -16.34
C ASN A 69 -26.25 -3.65 -17.33
N GLN A 70 -25.49 -2.59 -17.64
CA GLN A 70 -25.91 -1.57 -18.61
C GLN A 70 -25.98 -2.14 -20.03
N LEU A 71 -25.07 -3.06 -20.36
CA LEU A 71 -25.13 -3.79 -21.63
C LEU A 71 -26.39 -4.65 -21.70
N ASN A 72 -26.77 -5.32 -20.62
CA ASN A 72 -28.02 -6.08 -20.56
C ASN A 72 -29.24 -5.19 -20.79
N ASP A 73 -29.31 -4.04 -20.11
CA ASP A 73 -30.41 -3.08 -20.26
C ASP A 73 -30.54 -2.57 -21.71
N GLN A 74 -29.41 -2.35 -22.40
CA GLN A 74 -29.40 -1.94 -23.81
C GLN A 74 -29.94 -3.03 -24.74
N LEU A 75 -29.51 -4.27 -24.54
CA LEU A 75 -29.98 -5.41 -25.33
C LEU A 75 -31.49 -5.64 -25.16
N GLU A 76 -32.01 -5.51 -23.94
CA GLU A 76 -33.46 -5.61 -23.68
C GLU A 76 -34.28 -4.54 -24.45
N VAL A 77 -33.75 -3.32 -24.55
CA VAL A 77 -34.39 -2.24 -25.31
C VAL A 77 -34.34 -2.52 -26.82
N GLU A 78 -33.22 -3.04 -27.32
CA GLU A 78 -33.05 -3.40 -28.75
C GLU A 78 -34.00 -4.54 -29.16
N ASP A 79 -34.10 -5.59 -28.34
CA ASP A 79 -35.00 -6.72 -28.58
C ASP A 79 -36.47 -6.25 -28.62
N PHE A 80 -36.89 -5.42 -27.65
CA PHE A 80 -38.25 -4.87 -27.61
C PHE A 80 -38.57 -3.99 -28.82
N ALA A 81 -37.62 -3.18 -29.28
CA ALA A 81 -37.77 -2.36 -30.48
C ALA A 81 -37.87 -3.21 -31.77
N GLY A 82 -37.19 -4.37 -31.80
CA GLY A 82 -37.28 -5.34 -32.89
C GLY A 82 -38.63 -6.06 -32.95
N GLU A 83 -39.22 -6.40 -31.81
CA GLU A 83 -40.54 -7.04 -31.73
C GLU A 83 -41.71 -6.08 -32.06
N SER A 84 -41.54 -4.78 -31.77
CA SER A 84 -42.56 -3.75 -32.00
C SER A 84 -42.69 -3.30 -33.47
N GLY A 85 -41.77 -3.74 -34.33
CA GLY A 85 -41.66 -3.35 -35.74
C GLY A 85 -42.22 -4.35 -36.76
N GLN A 86 -42.89 -5.42 -36.31
CA GLN A 86 -43.61 -6.40 -37.15
C GLN A 86 -45.12 -6.31 -37.02
#